data_AF-A0A821X4X4-F1
#
_entry.id   AF-A0A821X4X4-F1
#
_cell.length_a   1.000
_cell.length_b   1.000
_cell.length_c   1.000
_cell.angle_alpha   90.00
_cell.angle_beta   90.00
_cell.angle_gamma   90.00
#
_symmetry.space_group_name_H-M   'P 1'
#
loop_
_entity.id
_entity.type
_entity.pdbx_description
1 polymer ?
#
loop_
_entity_poly.entity_id
_entity_poly.type
_entity_poly.pdbx_seq_one_letter_code
_entity_poly.pdbx_strand_id
1 'polypeptide(L)' 'MIDTPNNSGNEEDDKCVPRAAVYKMIKDCTHHIRVSGEAKEFFVQCCNEFIHTLALQANTVCEQQTKRLVHPDHIVT' A
#
# COMPACT_ATOMS: atom_id res chain seq x y z
N MET A 1 5.95 -31.95 21.17
CA MET A 1 5.31 -30.99 20.26
C MET A 1 6.41 -30.06 19.80
N ILE A 2 6.73 -30.07 18.50
CA ILE A 2 7.85 -29.29 17.93
C ILE A 2 7.23 -27.99 17.41
N ASP A 3 7.53 -26.88 18.07
CA ASP A 3 7.22 -25.56 17.54
C ASP A 3 8.06 -25.33 16.28
N THR A 4 7.37 -25.23 15.14
CA THR A 4 7.98 -24.87 13.86
C THR A 4 8.06 -23.34 13.83
N PRO A 5 9.23 -22.73 13.54
CA PRO A 5 9.30 -21.28 13.40
C PRO A 5 8.55 -20.91 12.12
N ASN A 6 7.45 -20.18 12.28
CA ASN A 6 6.64 -19.65 11.20
C ASN A 6 7.50 -18.69 10.37
N ASN A 7 7.74 -19.04 9.11
CA ASN A 7 8.41 -18.21 8.13
C ASN A 7 7.46 -17.08 7.69
N SER A 8 7.31 -16.05 8.53
CA SER A 8 6.49 -14.86 8.25
C SER A 8 7.21 -13.85 7.34
N GLY A 9 8.02 -14.31 6.39
CA GLY A 9 8.80 -13.46 5.47
C GLY A 9 8.24 -13.32 4.06
N ASN A 10 7.21 -14.09 3.69
CA ASN A 10 6.78 -14.23 2.29
C ASN A 10 5.37 -13.68 1.98
N GLU A 11 4.57 -13.29 2.99
CA GLU A 11 3.18 -12.85 2.76
C GLU A 11 3.06 -11.36 2.41
N GLU A 12 4.03 -10.53 2.77
CA GLU A 12 4.05 -9.10 2.44
C GLU A 12 4.44 -8.85 0.97
N ASP A 13 5.27 -9.73 0.39
CA ASP A 13 5.68 -9.64 -1.02
C ASP A 13 4.52 -9.92 -1.99
N ASP A 14 3.47 -10.63 -1.54
CA ASP A 14 2.31 -11.00 -2.37
C ASP A 14 1.27 -9.85 -2.52
N LYS A 15 1.45 -8.72 -1.80
CA LYS A 15 0.48 -7.60 -1.79
C LYS A 15 1.05 -6.26 -2.25
N CYS A 16 2.24 -6.26 -2.83
CA CYS A 16 2.91 -5.03 -3.25
C CYS A 16 2.36 -4.49 -4.58
N VAL A 17 2.22 -3.16 -4.69
CA VAL A 17 1.89 -2.51 -5.96
C VAL A 17 3.00 -2.83 -6.98
N PRO A 18 2.66 -3.25 -8.22
CA PRO A 18 3.68 -3.60 -9.21
C PRO A 18 4.64 -2.44 -9.48
N ARG A 19 5.94 -2.66 -9.26
CA ARG A 19 6.99 -1.65 -9.47
C ARG A 19 6.90 -0.98 -10.84
N ALA A 20 6.64 -1.75 -11.88
CA ALA A 20 6.49 -1.25 -13.25
C ALA A 20 5.36 -0.21 -13.38
N ALA A 21 4.25 -0.38 -12.65
CA ALA A 21 3.14 0.57 -12.65
C ALA A 21 3.53 1.88 -11.94
N VAL A 22 4.15 1.78 -10.76
CA VAL A 22 4.64 2.96 -10.01
C VAL A 22 5.69 3.72 -10.82
N TYR A 23 6.63 3.02 -11.46
CA TYR A 23 7.67 3.64 -12.26
C TYR A 23 7.12 4.34 -13.50
N LYS A 24 6.10 3.74 -14.14
CA LYS A 24 5.38 4.37 -15.24
C LYS A 24 4.66 5.63 -14.77
N MET A 25 3.93 5.56 -13.66
CA MET A 25 3.27 6.72 -13.04
C MET A 25 4.26 7.85 -12.77
N ILE A 26 5.42 7.56 -12.17
CA ILE A 26 6.46 8.57 -11.91
C ILE A 26 6.91 9.21 -13.23
N LYS A 27 7.22 8.41 -14.25
CA LYS A 27 7.65 8.92 -15.57
C LYS A 27 6.58 9.81 -16.22
N ASP A 28 5.31 9.43 -16.09
CA ASP A 28 4.17 10.18 -16.61
C ASP A 28 3.93 11.48 -15.83
N CYS A 29 4.31 11.54 -14.54
CA CYS A 29 4.27 12.76 -13.72
C CYS A 29 5.49 13.68 -13.94
N THR A 30 6.66 13.12 -14.24
CA THR A 30 7.93 13.87 -14.26
C THR A 30 8.51 13.97 -15.67
N HIS A 31 7.87 14.79 -16.50
CA HIS A 31 8.34 15.04 -17.87
C HIS A 31 9.74 15.70 -17.83
N HIS A 32 10.70 15.11 -18.55
CA HIS A 32 12.09 15.60 -18.68
C HIS A 32 12.95 15.59 -17.41
N ILE A 33 12.50 14.96 -16.32
CA ILE A 33 13.28 14.81 -15.08
C ILE A 33 13.79 13.38 -14.96
N ARG A 34 15.06 13.21 -14.61
CA ARG A 34 15.62 11.91 -14.24
C ARG A 34 15.36 11.66 -12.77
N VAL A 35 14.66 10.57 -12.46
CA VAL A 35 14.43 10.10 -11.09
C VAL A 35 15.36 8.93 -10.80
N SER A 36 16.07 8.98 -9.67
CA SER A 36 17.00 7.92 -9.25
C SER A 36 16.27 6.60 -8.97
N GLY A 37 16.98 5.47 -9.05
CA GLY A 37 16.40 4.17 -8.71
C GLY A 37 15.92 4.10 -7.27
N GLU A 38 16.70 4.65 -6.34
CA GLU A 38 16.35 4.73 -4.91
C GLU A 38 15.06 5.52 -4.67
N ALA A 39 14.89 6.68 -5.32
CA ALA A 39 13.66 7.44 -5.20
C ALA A 39 12.45 6.67 -5.75
N LYS A 40 12.63 5.91 -6.84
CA LYS A 40 11.54 5.07 -7.38
C LYS A 40 11.17 3.93 -6.43
N GLU A 41 12.14 3.29 -5.77
CA GLU A 41 11.85 2.28 -4.74
C GLU A 41 11.19 2.90 -3.51
N PHE A 42 11.59 4.11 -3.11
CA PHE A 42 10.92 4.85 -2.05
C PHE A 42 9.43 5.07 -2.37
N PHE A 43 9.08 5.45 -3.60
CA PHE A 43 7.68 5.57 -4.01
C PHE A 43 6.92 4.24 -3.96
N VAL A 44 7.55 3.11 -4.28
CA VAL A 44 6.91 1.79 -4.16
C VAL A 44 6.56 1.50 -2.69
N GLN A 45 7.49 1.76 -1.77
CA GLN A 45 7.25 1.63 -0.33
C GLN A 45 6.13 2.57 0.13
N CYS A 46 6.13 3.82 -0.33
CA CYS A 46 5.05 4.76 -0.03
C CYS A 46 3.69 4.29 -0.55
N CYS A 47 3.61 3.70 -1.76
CA CYS A 47 2.36 3.19 -2.29
C CYS A 47 1.79 2.04 -1.43
N ASN A 48 2.66 1.15 -0.94
CA ASN A 48 2.23 0.07 -0.05
C ASN A 48 1.74 0.62 1.29
N GLU A 49 2.52 1.50 1.92
CA GLU A 49 2.15 2.13 3.19
C GLU A 49 0.87 2.97 3.08
N PHE A 50 0.68 3.64 1.94
CA PHE A 50 -0.53 4.40 1.66
C PHE A 50 -1.78 3.51 1.68
N ILE A 51 -1.73 2.31 1.07
CA ILE A 51 -2.85 1.37 1.09
C ILE A 51 -3.15 0.92 2.52
N HIS A 52 -2.12 0.60 3.32
CA HIS A 52 -2.28 0.22 4.72
C HIS A 52 -2.89 1.33 5.56
N THR A 53 -2.36 2.54 5.44
CA THR A 53 -2.85 3.72 6.15
C THR A 53 -4.29 4.04 5.78
N LEU A 54 -4.62 4.01 4.48
CA LEU A 54 -5.97 4.28 4.00
C LEU A 54 -6.97 3.22 4.51
N ALA A 55 -6.58 1.94 4.47
CA ALA A 55 -7.42 0.86 5.00
C ALA A 55 -7.66 1.00 6.51
N LEU A 56 -6.64 1.40 7.28
CA LEU A 56 -6.77 1.66 8.71
C LEU A 56 -7.74 2.82 9.00
N GLN A 57 -7.63 3.92 8.26
CA GLN A 57 -8.51 5.08 8.40
C GLN A 57 -9.96 4.73 8.03
N ALA A 58 -10.16 4.04 6.92
CA ALA A 58 -11.49 3.62 6.48
C ALA A 58 -12.15 2.64 7.44
N ASN A 59 -11.38 1.70 8.01
CA ASN A 59 -11.84 0.82 9.07
C ASN A 59 -12.27 1.62 10.30
N THR A 60 -11.49 2.62 10.71
CA THR A 60 -11.83 3.48 11.85
C THR A 60 -13.18 4.18 11.63
N VAL A 61 -13.43 4.73 10.44
CA VAL A 61 -14.72 5.36 10.10
C VAL A 61 -15.87 4.34 10.06
N CYS A 62 -15.63 3.14 9.51
CA CYS A 62 -16.62 2.06 9.47
C CYS A 62 -17.05 1.64 10.89
N GLU A 63 -16.08 1.49 11.80
CA GLU A 63 -16.32 1.14 13.21
C GLU A 63 -17.08 2.24 13.95
N GLN A 64 -16.74 3.52 13.72
CA GLN A 64 -17.48 4.66 14.27
C GLN A 64 -18.95 4.68 13.83
N GLN A 65 -19.24 4.20 12.61
CA GLN A 65 -20.60 4.05 12.10
C GLN A 65 -21.29 2.75 12.55
N THR A 66 -20.66 1.95 13.42
CA THR A 66 -21.15 0.63 13.86
C THR A 66 -21.43 -0.33 12.68
N LYS A 67 -20.71 -0.16 11.57
CA LYS A 67 -20.79 -1.02 10.38
C LYS A 67 -19.69 -2.07 10.43
N ARG A 68 -19.90 -3.19 9.72
CA ARG A 68 -18.95 -4.31 9.64
C ARG A 68 -18.25 -4.45 8.28
N LEU A 69 -18.69 -3.69 7.28
CA LEU A 69 -18.16 -3.70 5.93
C LEU A 69 -17.73 -2.29 5.55
N VAL A 70 -16.49 -2.15 5.09
CA VAL A 70 -15.97 -0.90 4.54
C VAL A 70 -16.64 -0.62 3.19
N HIS A 71 -17.26 0.54 3.08
CA HIS A 71 -17.88 1.05 1.86
C HIS A 71 -17.04 2.18 1.26
N PRO A 72 -17.20 2.51 -0.04
CA PRO A 72 -16.48 3.61 -0.68
C PRO A 72 -16.63 4.95 0.07
N ASP A 73 -17.79 5.20 0.68
CA ASP A 73 -18.04 6.40 1.48
C ASP A 73 -17.06 6.53 2.66
N HIS A 74 -16.57 5.42 3.22
CA HIS A 74 -15.60 5.42 4.33
C HIS A 74 -14.18 5.82 3.89
N ILE A 75 -13.91 5.86 2.58
CA ILE A 75 -12.60 6.22 2.02
C ILE A 75 -12.50 7.71 1.71
N VAL A 76 -13.64 8.35 1.39
CA VAL A 76 -13.70 9.75 0.91
C VAL A 76 -14.07 10.77 2.00
N THR A 77 -14.28 10.29 3.24
CA THR A 77 -14.74 11.10 4.39
C THR A 77 -13.58 11.41 5.32
#